data_AF-A0A7V8X8Y1-F1
#
_entry.id   AF-A0A7V8X8Y1-F1
#
_cell.length_a   1.000
_cell.length_b   1.000
_cell.length_c   1.000
_cell.angle_alpha   90.00
_cell.angle_beta   90.00
_cell.angle_gamma   90.00
#
_symmetry.space_group_name_H-M   'P 1'
#
loop_
_entity.id
_entity.type
_entity.pdbx_description
1 polymer ?
#
loop_
_entity_poly.entity_id
_entity_poly.type
_entity_poly.pdbx_seq_one_letter_code
_entity_poly.pdbx_strand_id
1 'polypeptide(L)'
;KFFLHLSKEEQRKRFLARIDEPEKNWKFALADVEERAHWDAYQAAYAACLAETSTKASPWYVVPADHKKSARLIISEIILDTMRGMKLEFPGVTAERRLELQAIRTKLVDESGH
;
A
#
# COMPACT_ATOMS: atom_id res chain seq x y z
N LYS A 1 5.51 -7.47 3.19
CA LYS A 1 5.82 -6.22 3.94
C LYS A 1 6.64 -5.31 3.03
N PHE A 2 6.50 -3.98 3.09
CA PHE A 2 7.18 -3.06 2.17
C PHE A 2 8.01 -2.04 2.94
N PHE A 3 9.29 -1.90 2.59
CA PHE A 3 10.16 -0.83 3.07
C PHE A 3 10.36 0.18 1.94
N LEU A 4 9.86 1.41 2.13
CA LEU A 4 9.98 2.49 1.17
C LEU A 4 11.35 3.16 1.34
N HIS A 5 12.29 2.76 0.50
CA HIS A 5 13.66 3.26 0.54
C HIS A 5 13.75 4.62 -0.17
N LEU A 6 13.62 5.69 0.62
CA LEU A 6 13.81 7.06 0.20
C LEU A 6 15.29 7.43 0.36
N SER A 7 15.89 8.12 -0.60
CA SER A 7 17.24 8.62 -0.46
C SER A 7 17.31 9.81 0.51
N LYS A 8 18.46 9.98 1.15
CA LYS A 8 18.72 11.12 2.05
C LYS A 8 18.54 12.45 1.34
N GLU A 9 18.84 12.52 0.04
CA GLU A 9 18.69 13.73 -0.77
C GLU A 9 17.23 14.01 -1.14
N GLU A 10 16.47 12.99 -1.57
CA GLU A 10 15.05 13.20 -1.86
C GLU A 10 14.27 13.56 -0.58
N GLN A 11 14.62 12.99 0.57
CA GLN A 11 14.04 13.40 1.85
C GLN A 11 14.30 14.89 2.12
N ARG A 12 15.53 15.38 1.87
CA ARG A 12 15.88 16.81 2.01
C ARG A 12 14.97 17.69 1.15
N LYS A 13 14.85 17.35 -0.14
CA LYS A 13 14.01 18.09 -1.10
C LYS A 13 12.55 18.13 -0.64
N ARG A 14 12.01 17.02 -0.15
CA ARG A 14 10.64 16.94 0.35
C ARG A 14 10.42 17.74 1.63
N PHE A 15 11.41 17.82 2.51
CA PHE A 15 11.34 18.66 3.71
C PHE A 15 11.33 20.14 3.35
N LEU A 16 12.23 20.58 2.46
CA LEU A 16 12.25 21.96 1.96
C LEU A 16 10.90 22.34 1.31
N ALA A 17 10.40 21.50 0.40
CA ALA A 17 9.09 21.74 -0.22
C ALA A 17 7.94 21.81 0.80
N ARG A 18 7.98 21.04 1.90
CA ARG A 18 6.96 21.12 2.96
C ARG A 18 7.04 22.40 3.78
N ILE A 19 8.21 23.03 3.90
CA ILE A 19 8.42 24.30 4.60
C ILE A 19 8.00 25.46 3.71
N ASP A 20 8.31 25.37 2.41
CA ASP A 20 8.05 26.41 1.42
C ASP A 20 6.58 26.47 0.98
N GLU A 21 5.80 25.41 1.20
CA GLU A 21 4.37 25.30 0.83
C GLU A 21 3.47 25.47 2.08
N PRO A 22 2.89 26.67 2.34
CA PRO A 22 2.19 26.98 3.59
C PRO A 22 1.07 26.00 3.97
N GLU A 23 0.34 25.49 2.98
CA GLU A 23 -0.74 24.51 3.14
C GLU A 23 -0.25 23.12 3.59
N LYS A 24 1.06 22.86 3.53
CA LYS A 24 1.71 21.63 3.99
C LYS A 24 2.43 21.78 5.32
N ASN A 25 2.67 23.00 5.80
CA ASN A 25 3.42 23.26 7.03
C ASN A 25 2.87 22.51 8.24
N TRP A 26 1.55 22.33 8.35
CA TRP A 26 0.93 21.58 9.44
C TRP A 26 1.37 20.10 9.52
N LYS A 27 1.91 19.55 8.43
CA LYS A 27 2.42 18.16 8.34
C LYS A 27 3.90 18.04 8.68
N PHE A 28 4.59 19.14 8.96
CA PHE A 28 6.03 19.16 9.21
C PHE A 28 6.30 19.33 10.69
N ALA A 29 7.04 18.40 11.29
CA ALA A 29 7.39 18.44 12.70
C ALA A 29 8.90 18.67 12.87
N LEU A 30 9.30 19.34 13.96
CA LEU A 30 10.71 19.50 14.30
C LEU A 30 11.42 18.15 14.46
N ALA A 31 10.72 17.18 15.06
CA ALA A 31 11.20 15.82 15.21
C ALA A 31 11.64 15.17 13.88
N ASP A 32 11.00 15.50 12.74
CA ASP A 32 11.41 14.96 11.43
C ASP A 32 12.87 15.33 11.08
N VAL A 33 13.35 16.49 11.53
CA VAL A 33 14.71 16.98 11.31
C VAL A 33 15.69 16.37 12.31
N GLU A 34 15.27 16.20 13.56
CA GLU A 34 16.06 15.55 14.61
C GLU A 34 16.34 14.08 14.25
N GLU A 35 15.30 13.36 13.83
CA GLU A 35 15.42 11.95 13.39
C GLU A 35 16.32 11.80 12.17
N ARG A 36 16.38 12.82 11.29
CA ARG A 36 17.29 12.84 10.15
C ARG A 36 18.76 12.85 10.57
N ALA A 37 19.11 13.37 11.75
CA ALA A 37 20.47 13.30 12.27
C ALA A 37 20.90 11.84 12.54
N HIS A 38 19.94 10.96 12.82
CA HIS A 38 20.16 9.54 13.08
C HIS A 38 20.07 8.66 11.83
N TRP A 39 20.17 9.23 10.63
CA TRP A 39 20.01 8.53 9.34
C TRP A 39 20.75 7.20 9.28
N ASP A 40 22.05 7.19 9.59
CA ASP A 40 22.89 6.02 9.45
C ASP A 40 22.51 4.92 10.46
N ALA A 41 22.07 5.31 11.66
CA ALA A 41 21.56 4.38 12.66
C ALA A 41 20.25 3.73 12.20
N TYR A 42 19.35 4.52 11.60
CA TYR A 42 18.13 3.98 10.99
C TYR A 42 18.43 3.02 9.84
N GLN A 43 19.35 3.37 8.94
CA GLN A 43 19.73 2.47 7.83
C GLN A 43 20.27 1.13 8.35
N ALA A 44 21.14 1.17 9.37
CA ALA A 44 21.67 -0.04 10.00
C ALA A 44 20.55 -0.87 10.66
N ALA A 45 19.65 -0.23 11.41
CA ALA A 45 18.52 -0.90 12.08
C ALA A 45 17.55 -1.54 11.06
N TYR A 46 17.21 -0.83 9.98
CA TYR A 46 16.37 -1.40 8.92
C TYR A 46 17.08 -2.54 8.18
N ALA A 47 18.37 -2.42 7.87
CA ALA A 47 19.13 -3.51 7.23
C ALA A 47 19.12 -4.78 8.09
N ALA A 48 19.37 -4.66 9.40
CA ALA A 48 19.29 -5.77 10.34
C ALA A 48 17.87 -6.37 10.41
N CYS A 49 16.85 -5.52 10.56
CA CYS A 49 15.45 -5.98 10.59
C CYS A 49 15.05 -6.74 9.32
N LEU A 50 15.45 -6.25 8.15
CA LEU A 50 15.16 -6.88 6.87
C LEU A 50 15.88 -8.22 6.73
N ALA A 51 17.15 -8.30 7.14
CA ALA A 51 17.93 -9.53 7.10
C ALA A 51 17.35 -10.62 8.01
N GLU A 52 16.95 -10.26 9.23
CA GLU A 52 16.48 -11.22 10.24
C GLU A 52 15.01 -11.62 10.07
N THR A 53 14.16 -10.76 9.49
CA THR A 53 12.69 -10.97 9.49
C THR A 53 12.08 -11.21 8.11
N SER A 54 12.87 -11.19 7.04
CA SER A 54 12.39 -11.51 5.69
C SER A 54 12.45 -13.03 5.47
N THR A 55 11.28 -13.66 5.41
CA THR A 55 11.15 -15.11 5.18
C THR A 55 10.36 -15.40 3.92
N LYS A 56 10.42 -16.62 3.39
CA LYS A 56 9.63 -17.03 2.22
C LYS A 56 8.11 -16.86 2.44
N ALA A 57 7.63 -17.13 3.65
CA ALA A 57 6.22 -16.99 4.01
C ALA A 57 5.81 -15.53 4.31
N SER A 58 6.77 -14.67 4.69
CA SER A 58 6.51 -13.27 5.02
C SER A 58 7.65 -12.39 4.50
N PRO A 59 7.73 -12.17 3.17
CA PRO A 59 8.82 -11.43 2.56
C PRO A 59 8.73 -9.94 2.87
N TRP A 60 9.90 -9.32 2.99
CA TRP A 60 10.07 -7.88 2.85
C TRP A 60 10.48 -7.52 1.43
N TYR A 61 9.89 -6.44 0.90
CA TYR A 61 10.25 -5.84 -0.37
C TYR A 61 10.84 -4.45 -0.14
N VAL A 62 12.07 -4.23 -0.59
CA VAL A 62 12.73 -2.91 -0.58
C VAL A 62 12.35 -2.18 -1.86
N VAL A 63 11.56 -1.11 -1.74
CA VAL A 63 11.00 -0.38 -2.88
C VAL A 63 11.63 1.01 -2.94
N PRO A 64 12.30 1.37 -4.06
CA PRO A 64 12.81 2.73 -4.26
C PRO A 64 11.66 3.76 -4.21
N ALA A 65 11.76 4.72 -3.29
CA ALA A 65 10.65 5.63 -2.95
C ALA A 65 10.86 7.06 -3.43
N ASP A 66 11.96 7.33 -4.15
CA ASP A 66 12.29 8.67 -4.62
C ASP A 66 11.25 9.20 -5.61
N HIS A 67 10.78 8.35 -6.53
CA HIS A 67 9.70 8.67 -7.45
C HIS A 67 8.39 8.01 -7.02
N LYS A 68 7.43 8.82 -6.55
CA LYS A 68 6.16 8.33 -5.98
C LYS A 68 5.36 7.44 -6.92
N LYS A 69 5.30 7.75 -8.22
CA LYS A 69 4.53 6.95 -9.19
C LYS A 69 5.16 5.58 -9.41
N SER A 70 6.50 5.52 -9.50
CA SER A 70 7.23 4.26 -9.67
C SER A 70 7.10 3.37 -8.44
N ALA A 71 7.24 3.94 -7.24
CA ALA A 71 7.05 3.20 -6.00
C ALA A 71 5.63 2.59 -5.91
N ARG A 72 4.60 3.37 -6.26
CA ARG A 72 3.21 2.88 -6.30
C ARG A 72 3.02 1.76 -7.32
N LEU A 73 3.61 1.88 -8.51
CA LEU A 73 3.52 0.84 -9.54
C LEU A 73 4.14 -0.48 -9.05
N ILE A 74 5.36 -0.43 -8.51
CA ILE A 74 6.07 -1.60 -7.99
C ILE A 74 5.25 -2.30 -6.89
N ILE A 75 4.71 -1.53 -5.93
CA ILE A 75 3.89 -2.09 -4.85
C ILE A 75 2.63 -2.75 -5.41
N SER A 76 1.93 -2.09 -6.33
CA SER A 76 0.72 -2.62 -6.96
C SER A 76 0.99 -3.93 -7.71
N GLU A 77 2.10 -4.01 -8.43
CA GLU A 77 2.51 -5.22 -9.17
C GLU A 77 2.82 -6.38 -8.22
N ILE A 78 3.59 -6.13 -7.15
CA ILE A 78 3.90 -7.15 -6.14
C ILE A 78 2.63 -7.67 -5.47
N ILE A 79 1.68 -6.79 -5.11
CA ILE A 79 0.40 -7.19 -4.52
C ILE A 79 -0.41 -8.03 -5.52
N LEU A 80 -0.51 -7.58 -6.77
CA LEU A 80 -1.26 -8.27 -7.82
C LEU A 80 -0.71 -9.68 -8.06
N ASP A 81 0.61 -9.83 -8.16
CA ASP A 81 1.25 -11.14 -8.37
C ASP A 81 1.08 -12.05 -7.15
N THR A 82 1.16 -11.49 -5.94
CA THR A 82 0.87 -12.22 -4.70
C THR A 82 -0.57 -12.73 -4.70
N MET A 83 -1.55 -11.90 -5.07
CA MET A 83 -2.96 -12.29 -5.14
C MET A 83 -3.24 -13.30 -6.24
N ARG A 84 -2.60 -13.18 -7.42
CA ARG A 84 -2.69 -14.16 -8.51
C ARG A 84 -2.18 -15.54 -8.06
N GLY A 85 -1.10 -15.57 -7.29
CA GLY A 85 -0.55 -16.81 -6.73
C GLY A 85 -1.50 -17.54 -5.76
N MET A 86 -2.47 -16.84 -5.16
CA MET A 86 -3.44 -17.40 -4.21
C MET A 86 -4.63 -18.11 -4.87
N LYS A 87 -4.75 -18.08 -6.21
CA LYS A 87 -5.86 -18.71 -6.96
C LYS A 87 -7.24 -18.31 -6.41
N LEU A 88 -7.43 -17.02 -6.18
CA LEU A 88 -8.69 -16.48 -5.69
C LEU A 88 -9.78 -16.64 -6.77
N GLU A 89 -10.92 -17.22 -6.40
CA GLU A 89 -12.09 -17.36 -7.26
C GLU A 89 -13.30 -16.72 -6.61
N PHE A 90 -14.22 -16.20 -7.42
CA PHE A 90 -15.53 -15.80 -6.93
C PHE A 90 -16.29 -17.06 -6.48
N PRO A 91 -17.06 -16.98 -5.39
CA PRO A 91 -17.88 -18.11 -4.97
C PRO A 91 -18.84 -18.50 -6.08
N GLY A 92 -18.86 -19.79 -6.41
CA GLY A 92 -19.80 -20.33 -7.38
C GLY A 92 -21.24 -20.14 -6.89
N VAL A 93 -22.14 -19.75 -7.80
CA VAL A 93 -23.58 -19.68 -7.52
C VAL A 93 -24.20 -21.01 -7.93
N THR A 94 -24.76 -21.74 -6.97
CA THR A 94 -25.49 -22.99 -7.24
C THR A 94 -26.74 -22.72 -8.10
N ALA A 95 -27.27 -23.76 -8.75
CA ALA A 95 -28.49 -23.61 -9.56
C ALA A 95 -29.68 -23.12 -8.71
N GLU A 96 -29.80 -23.62 -7.49
CA GLU A 96 -30.85 -23.24 -6.53
C GLU A 96 -30.73 -21.76 -6.15
N ARG A 97 -29.51 -21.29 -5.83
CA ARG A 97 -29.26 -19.89 -5.51
C ARG A 97 -29.55 -18.97 -6.70
N ARG A 98 -29.29 -19.44 -7.93
CA ARG A 98 -29.61 -18.68 -9.14
C ARG A 98 -31.11 -18.53 -9.34
N LEU A 99 -31.89 -19.58 -9.10
CA LEU A 99 -33.36 -19.52 -9.15
C LEU A 99 -33.93 -18.58 -8.07
N GLU A 100 -33.38 -18.64 -6.85
CA GLU A 100 -33.75 -17.74 -5.76
C GLU A 100 -33.50 -16.27 -6.13
N LEU A 101 -32.33 -15.96 -6.68
CA LEU A 101 -31.99 -14.61 -7.14
C LEU A 101 -32.92 -14.10 -8.25
N GLN A 102 -33.33 -14.98 -9.16
CA GLN A 102 -34.32 -14.64 -10.21
C GLN A 102 -35.69 -14.35 -9.60
N ALA A 103 -36.14 -15.14 -8.63
CA ALA A 103 -37.40 -14.91 -7.93
C ALA A 103 -37.40 -13.58 -7.14
N ILE A 104 -36.29 -13.26 -6.46
CA ILE A 104 -36.10 -11.98 -5.77
C ILE A 104 -36.15 -10.83 -6.77
N ARG A 105 -35.46 -10.96 -7.92
CA ARG A 105 -35.47 -9.93 -8.97
C ARG A 105 -36.88 -9.63 -9.47
N THR A 106 -37.68 -10.66 -9.74
CA THR A 106 -39.06 -10.47 -10.22
C THR A 106 -39.89 -9.69 -9.21
N LYS A 107 -39.83 -10.07 -7.91
CA LYS A 107 -40.55 -9.34 -6.84
C LYS A 107 -40.18 -7.87 -6.76
N LEU A 108 -38.89 -7.54 -6.83
CA LEU A 108 -38.41 -6.15 -6.75
C LEU A 108 -38.83 -5.31 -7.96
N VAL A 109 -38.90 -5.90 -9.15
CA VAL A 109 -39.39 -5.21 -10.35
C VAL A 109 -40.88 -4.90 -10.22
N ASP A 110 -41.67 -5.85 -9.71
CA ASP A 110 -43.12 -5.70 -9.54
C ASP A 110 -43.47 -4.64 -8.47
N GLU A 111 -42.65 -4.50 -7.42
CA GLU A 111 -42.79 -3.44 -6.39
C GLU A 111 -42.58 -2.02 -6.95
N SER A 112 -41.70 -1.85 -7.93
CA SER A 112 -41.44 -0.56 -8.58
C SER A 112 -42.47 -0.16 -9.65
N GLY A 113 -43.46 -1.01 -9.91
CA GLY A 113 -44.56 -0.77 -10.86
C GLY A 113 -45.86 -0.22 -10.25
N HIS A 114 -45.88 0.07 -8.94
CA HIS A 114 -46.97 0.74 -8.22
C HIS A 114 -46.55 2.16 -7.83
#